data_AF-A0AAN7KI07-F1
#
_entry.id   AF-A0AAN7KI07-F1
#
_cell.length_a   1.000
_cell.length_b   1.000
_cell.length_c   1.000
_cell.angle_alpha   90.00
_cell.angle_beta   90.00
_cell.angle_gamma   90.00
#
_symmetry.space_group_name_H-M   'P 1'
#
loop_
_entity.id
_entity.type
_entity.pdbx_description
1 polymer ?
#
loop_
_entity_poly.entity_id
_entity_poly.type
_entity_poly.pdbx_seq_one_letter_code
_entity_poly.pdbx_strand_id
1 'polypeptide(L)'
;MDVYLMPHNVPSKVDFSYPRHLRSVAAAFGLLRYCQRSTNLFGRELCFEFFSLHTSHLSLTKSFKNMAWSIRSKADGSGGLDSSSMNSANSAFATVIGQTGDWDILSAALAVVVVEGIGALMYKASLPLNNIFTLHVDSIRFEELGNYDLLKGRSLPVFRFILRQVSLLFLEWLLQEPAFEIFSQCVRGMSAIRGRGIHYLHTLKAANVPAELIKNGQDRVIDASLTLIRERAKLKGELLRALGGAKASASLLGVPLGHNSSFLQGPAFAPPRIREAIWCGSTNSSTEGGKELKDPRVLTDVGDVPVQEIRDCAVDDDRLMNVIGESVKLVMEEDPLRPLVLGGDHSISFPVVRAVSEKLGGPVDILHLDAHPDIYHSFEGNIYSHASSFARIMEGGYARRLLQVGIRSITSEGREQGKRFGVEQYEMRTFSRDRHLLENLKLGEGVKGVYISVDVDCLDPAFAPGVSHIEPGGLSFRDVMNILHNLQGDVVAADVVEFNPQRDTVDGMTAMVAAKLVRELTAKISR
;
A
#
# COMPACT_ATOMS: atom_id res chain seq x y z
N MET A 1 62.23 -6.85 5.21
CA MET A 1 62.43 -8.28 5.54
C MET A 1 61.18 -8.75 6.26
N ASP A 2 60.32 -9.63 5.74
CA ASP A 2 60.29 -10.29 4.45
C ASP A 2 58.84 -10.62 4.09
N VAL A 3 58.52 -10.36 2.83
CA VAL A 3 57.41 -10.91 2.07
C VAL A 3 57.78 -12.36 1.76
N TYR A 4 56.87 -13.32 1.93
CA TYR A 4 56.98 -14.60 1.24
C TYR A 4 55.66 -15.05 0.61
N LEU A 5 55.77 -15.27 -0.70
CA LEU A 5 54.80 -15.70 -1.69
C LEU A 5 54.71 -17.24 -1.73
N MET A 6 53.49 -17.76 -1.93
CA MET A 6 53.01 -18.89 -2.78
C MET A 6 53.86 -20.18 -2.93
N PRO A 7 53.21 -21.37 -3.04
CA PRO A 7 52.90 -21.86 -4.39
C PRO A 7 51.56 -22.57 -4.57
N HIS A 8 51.06 -22.47 -5.81
CA HIS A 8 50.00 -23.25 -6.41
C HIS A 8 50.26 -24.76 -6.39
N ASN A 9 49.21 -25.56 -6.18
CA ASN A 9 49.08 -26.87 -6.82
C ASN A 9 47.60 -27.24 -7.01
N VAL A 10 47.22 -27.37 -8.28
CA VAL A 10 45.90 -27.78 -8.78
C VAL A 10 45.98 -29.27 -9.15
N PRO A 11 45.10 -30.14 -8.65
CA PRO A 11 44.90 -31.44 -9.26
C PRO A 11 43.91 -31.35 -10.43
N SER A 12 44.36 -31.94 -11.52
CA SER A 12 43.74 -32.08 -12.83
C SER A 12 42.55 -33.04 -12.89
N LYS A 13 41.60 -32.70 -13.77
CA LYS A 13 40.70 -33.56 -14.58
C LYS A 13 39.69 -34.45 -13.82
N VAL A 14 38.44 -34.01 -13.84
CA VAL A 14 37.28 -34.89 -14.04
C VAL A 14 36.57 -34.45 -15.31
N ASP A 15 36.42 -35.39 -16.22
CA ASP A 15 35.89 -35.25 -17.57
C ASP A 15 34.36 -35.42 -17.52
N PHE A 16 33.59 -34.42 -17.96
CA PHE A 16 32.17 -34.57 -18.29
C PHE A 16 31.93 -34.02 -19.69
N SER A 17 31.76 -34.93 -20.63
CA SER A 17 31.33 -34.70 -21.99
C SER A 17 29.90 -34.16 -22.03
N TYR A 18 29.74 -32.89 -22.41
CA TYR A 18 28.43 -32.30 -22.69
C TYR A 18 28.07 -32.42 -24.20
N PRO A 19 26.81 -32.82 -24.55
CA PRO A 19 26.34 -32.87 -25.93
C PRO A 19 26.28 -31.49 -26.62
N ARG A 20 26.34 -31.50 -27.96
CA ARG A 20 26.57 -30.37 -28.90
C ARG A 20 25.52 -29.22 -28.96
N HIS A 21 24.77 -28.90 -27.91
CA HIS A 21 23.80 -27.78 -27.94
C HIS A 21 24.21 -26.51 -27.19
N LEU A 22 25.44 -26.44 -26.65
CA LEU A 22 25.93 -25.28 -25.87
C LEU A 22 27.00 -24.43 -26.58
N ARG A 23 27.09 -24.47 -27.91
CA ARG A 23 27.97 -23.55 -28.68
C ARG A 23 27.31 -22.23 -29.10
N SER A 24 25.99 -22.08 -28.95
CA SER A 24 25.26 -20.84 -29.27
C SER A 24 25.16 -19.84 -28.11
N VAL A 25 25.44 -20.26 -26.87
CA VAL A 25 25.37 -19.38 -25.68
C VAL A 25 26.71 -18.67 -25.41
N ALA A 26 27.84 -19.26 -25.81
CA ALA A 26 29.16 -18.63 -25.68
C ALA A 26 29.42 -17.49 -26.69
N ALA A 27 28.68 -17.44 -27.80
CA ALA A 27 28.73 -16.30 -28.74
C ALA A 27 27.94 -15.08 -28.22
N ALA A 28 26.90 -15.30 -27.40
CA ALA A 28 26.11 -14.23 -26.78
C ALA A 28 26.87 -13.52 -25.64
N PHE A 29 27.71 -14.24 -24.90
CA PHE A 29 28.55 -13.64 -23.85
C PHE A 29 29.78 -12.88 -24.38
N GLY A 30 30.19 -13.11 -25.64
CA GLY A 30 31.27 -12.36 -26.28
C GLY A 30 30.90 -10.93 -26.70
N LEU A 31 29.64 -10.68 -27.07
CA LEU A 31 29.16 -9.34 -27.45
C LEU A 31 28.92 -8.43 -26.23
N LEU A 32 28.61 -9.02 -25.08
CA LEU A 32 28.37 -8.31 -23.82
C LEU A 32 29.63 -7.63 -23.24
N ARG A 33 30.84 -8.08 -23.61
CA ARG A 33 32.10 -7.42 -23.20
C ARG A 33 32.53 -6.27 -24.12
N TYR A 34 31.98 -6.16 -25.33
CA TYR A 34 32.33 -5.07 -26.25
C TYR A 34 31.45 -3.82 -26.05
N CYS A 35 30.19 -3.98 -25.63
CA CYS A 35 29.29 -2.86 -25.35
C CYS A 35 29.50 -2.20 -23.97
N GLN A 36 30.40 -2.70 -23.13
CA GLN A 36 30.63 -2.18 -21.78
C GLN A 36 31.59 -0.97 -21.73
N ARG A 37 32.03 -0.41 -22.87
CA ARG A 37 33.06 0.64 -22.90
C ARG A 37 32.72 1.97 -23.57
N SER A 38 31.47 2.24 -23.95
CA SER A 38 31.11 3.57 -24.47
C SER A 38 29.66 3.99 -24.22
N THR A 39 29.53 5.01 -23.36
CA THR A 39 28.48 6.06 -23.24
C THR A 39 27.06 5.74 -22.72
N ASN A 40 26.71 6.42 -21.60
CA ASN A 40 25.43 6.87 -20.99
C ASN A 40 24.32 5.91 -20.51
N LEU A 41 23.78 6.26 -19.33
CA LEU A 41 23.00 5.44 -18.40
C LEU A 41 21.49 5.26 -18.71
N PHE A 42 20.94 5.89 -19.75
CA PHE A 42 19.49 5.86 -20.03
C PHE A 42 19.03 4.70 -20.95
N GLY A 43 19.96 3.89 -21.46
CA GLY A 43 19.66 2.79 -22.39
C GLY A 43 19.59 1.39 -21.75
N ARG A 44 19.72 1.26 -20.42
CA ARG A 44 19.85 -0.04 -19.76
C ARG A 44 18.52 -0.73 -19.37
N GLU A 45 17.44 0.02 -19.15
CA GLU A 45 16.14 -0.58 -18.78
C GLU A 45 15.27 -0.93 -20.00
N LEU A 46 15.31 -0.12 -21.06
CA LEU A 46 14.51 -0.35 -22.27
C LEU A 46 14.90 -1.59 -23.08
N CYS A 47 16.15 -2.06 -23.01
CA CYS A 47 16.59 -3.24 -23.77
C CYS A 47 16.22 -4.58 -23.10
N PHE A 48 15.98 -4.62 -21.78
CA PHE A 48 15.66 -5.85 -21.06
C PHE A 48 14.17 -6.20 -21.16
N GLU A 49 13.27 -5.21 -21.09
CA GLU A 49 11.83 -5.42 -21.27
C GLU A 49 11.45 -5.70 -22.73
N PHE A 50 12.06 -5.03 -23.70
CA PHE A 50 11.75 -5.26 -25.12
C PHE A 50 12.12 -6.67 -25.59
N PHE A 51 13.22 -7.25 -25.09
CA PHE A 51 13.67 -8.59 -25.50
C PHE A 51 12.87 -9.72 -24.82
N SER A 52 12.43 -9.51 -23.58
CA SER A 52 11.58 -10.46 -22.84
C SER A 52 10.16 -10.52 -23.42
N LEU A 53 9.56 -9.37 -23.76
CA LEU A 53 8.24 -9.31 -24.37
C LEU A 53 8.23 -9.84 -25.82
N HIS A 54 9.24 -9.54 -26.66
CA HIS A 54 9.26 -10.01 -28.05
C HIS A 54 9.43 -11.53 -28.19
N THR A 55 10.25 -12.15 -27.35
CA THR A 55 10.51 -13.60 -27.42
C THR A 55 9.31 -14.42 -26.92
N SER A 56 8.61 -13.94 -25.89
CA SER A 56 7.35 -14.53 -25.41
C SER A 56 6.21 -14.37 -26.42
N HIS A 57 6.07 -13.20 -27.06
CA HIS A 57 5.01 -12.95 -28.04
C HIS A 57 5.17 -13.79 -29.32
N LEU A 58 6.40 -13.97 -29.81
CA LEU A 58 6.72 -14.81 -30.99
C LEU A 58 6.55 -16.31 -30.71
N SER A 59 6.85 -16.76 -29.48
CA SER A 59 6.65 -18.15 -29.05
C SER A 59 5.16 -18.49 -28.91
N LEU A 60 4.38 -17.63 -28.25
CA LEU A 60 2.94 -17.79 -28.06
C LEU A 60 2.17 -17.73 -29.38
N THR A 61 2.52 -16.81 -30.29
CA THR A 61 1.87 -16.73 -31.61
C THR A 61 2.22 -17.89 -32.53
N LYS A 62 3.43 -18.49 -32.43
CA LYS A 62 3.76 -19.74 -33.15
C LYS A 62 2.98 -20.93 -32.58
N SER A 63 2.88 -21.05 -31.26
CA SER A 63 2.14 -22.12 -30.59
C SER A 63 0.63 -22.04 -30.88
N PHE A 64 0.04 -20.84 -30.86
CA PHE A 64 -1.37 -20.64 -31.23
C PHE A 64 -1.64 -20.89 -32.72
N LYS A 65 -0.74 -20.51 -33.62
CA LYS A 65 -0.87 -20.82 -35.06
C LYS A 65 -0.77 -22.32 -35.35
N ASN A 66 0.13 -23.02 -34.66
CA ASN A 66 0.28 -24.48 -34.80
C ASN A 66 -0.93 -25.23 -34.19
N MET A 67 -1.48 -24.73 -33.08
CA MET A 67 -2.70 -25.26 -32.47
C MET A 67 -3.93 -25.02 -33.36
N ALA A 68 -4.10 -23.82 -33.91
CA ALA A 68 -5.18 -23.50 -34.85
C ALA A 68 -5.06 -24.29 -36.16
N TRP A 69 -3.84 -24.55 -36.65
CA TRP A 69 -3.60 -25.40 -37.81
C TRP A 69 -3.92 -26.88 -37.53
N SER A 70 -3.57 -27.40 -36.34
CA SER A 70 -3.89 -28.77 -35.92
C SER A 70 -5.38 -28.99 -35.65
N ILE A 71 -6.10 -27.97 -35.18
CA ILE A 71 -7.56 -28.02 -35.02
C ILE A 71 -8.25 -27.96 -36.39
N ARG A 72 -7.74 -27.14 -37.32
CA ARG A 72 -8.27 -27.05 -38.70
C ARG A 72 -8.00 -28.32 -39.53
N SER A 73 -6.85 -28.97 -39.36
CA SER A 73 -6.54 -30.24 -40.02
C SER A 73 -7.32 -31.44 -39.45
N LYS A 74 -7.95 -31.30 -38.27
CA LYS A 74 -8.83 -32.31 -37.66
C LYS A 74 -10.31 -32.14 -38.03
N ALA A 75 -10.71 -30.95 -38.46
CA ALA A 75 -12.08 -30.67 -38.94
C ALA A 75 -12.29 -31.19 -40.38
N ASP A 76 -11.24 -31.21 -41.20
CA ASP A 76 -11.26 -31.78 -42.55
C ASP A 76 -10.74 -33.23 -42.50
N GLY A 77 -11.63 -34.17 -42.20
CA GLY A 77 -11.28 -35.57 -41.90
C GLY A 77 -10.44 -36.27 -42.98
N SER A 78 -9.17 -36.55 -42.68
CA SER A 78 -8.41 -37.71 -43.16
C SER A 78 -7.07 -37.86 -42.42
N GLY A 79 -6.81 -39.02 -41.81
CA GLY A 79 -5.47 -39.43 -41.35
C GLY A 79 -5.37 -39.83 -39.87
N GLY A 80 -5.04 -41.11 -39.62
CA GLY A 80 -4.98 -41.75 -38.30
C GLY A 80 -3.78 -41.38 -37.41
N LEU A 81 -3.87 -41.88 -36.16
CA LEU A 81 -3.03 -41.61 -34.98
C LEU A 81 -1.57 -42.07 -35.09
N ASP A 82 -0.64 -41.30 -34.49
CA ASP A 82 0.59 -41.84 -33.89
C ASP A 82 0.83 -41.21 -32.49
N SER A 83 1.17 -42.05 -31.52
CA SER A 83 1.09 -41.82 -30.07
C SER A 83 2.38 -41.29 -29.42
N SER A 84 3.39 -40.95 -30.22
CA SER A 84 4.72 -40.54 -29.74
C SER A 84 4.91 -39.01 -29.58
N SER A 85 4.01 -38.17 -30.11
CA SER A 85 4.12 -36.70 -30.06
C SER A 85 3.41 -36.03 -28.87
N MET A 86 2.56 -36.75 -28.14
CA MET A 86 1.80 -36.22 -26.99
C MET A 86 2.62 -36.13 -25.69
N ASN A 87 3.77 -36.80 -25.60
CA ASN A 87 4.55 -36.87 -24.34
C ASN A 87 5.61 -35.76 -24.19
N SER A 88 6.03 -35.08 -25.25
CA SER A 88 7.02 -33.98 -25.15
C SER A 88 6.38 -32.60 -24.95
N ALA A 89 5.17 -32.37 -25.45
CA ALA A 89 4.43 -31.12 -25.24
C ALA A 89 3.86 -31.03 -23.81
N ASN A 90 3.38 -32.15 -23.26
CA ASN A 90 2.84 -32.21 -21.91
C ASN A 90 3.92 -32.05 -20.82
N SER A 91 5.17 -32.46 -21.06
CA SER A 91 6.26 -32.29 -20.07
C SER A 91 6.80 -30.85 -20.02
N ALA A 92 6.85 -30.14 -21.14
CA ALA A 92 7.23 -28.73 -21.17
C ALA A 92 6.16 -27.83 -20.51
N PHE A 93 4.87 -28.13 -20.72
CA PHE A 93 3.77 -27.41 -20.08
C PHE A 93 3.69 -27.71 -18.57
N ALA A 94 3.90 -28.96 -18.16
CA ALA A 94 3.94 -29.34 -16.74
C ALA A 94 5.13 -28.75 -15.99
N THR A 95 6.28 -28.55 -16.65
CA THR A 95 7.47 -27.96 -16.01
C THR A 95 7.32 -26.45 -15.81
N VAL A 96 6.66 -25.74 -16.73
CA VAL A 96 6.38 -24.30 -16.60
C VAL A 96 5.24 -24.01 -15.61
N ILE A 97 4.20 -24.86 -15.57
CA ILE A 97 3.06 -24.70 -14.64
C ILE A 97 3.39 -25.21 -13.23
N GLY A 98 4.29 -26.19 -13.10
CA GLY A 98 4.71 -26.73 -11.80
C GLY A 98 5.65 -25.83 -10.99
N GLN A 99 6.31 -24.84 -11.62
CA GLN A 99 7.35 -24.03 -10.96
C GLN A 99 6.88 -22.66 -10.45
N THR A 100 5.70 -22.17 -10.84
CA THR A 100 5.26 -20.81 -10.46
C THR A 100 4.07 -20.74 -9.50
N GLY A 101 3.30 -21.81 -9.28
CA GLY A 101 2.28 -21.89 -8.22
C GLY A 101 1.10 -20.92 -8.26
N ASP A 102 1.15 -19.84 -9.05
CA ASP A 102 0.16 -18.76 -9.04
C ASP A 102 -0.80 -18.84 -10.23
N TRP A 103 -1.93 -19.51 -10.01
CA TRP A 103 -3.09 -19.45 -10.90
C TRP A 103 -3.75 -18.06 -10.93
N ASP A 104 -3.40 -17.20 -9.98
CA ASP A 104 -3.94 -15.84 -9.84
C ASP A 104 -3.44 -14.90 -10.94
N ILE A 105 -2.22 -15.07 -11.43
CA ILE A 105 -1.65 -14.23 -12.49
C ILE A 105 -2.33 -14.51 -13.83
N LEU A 106 -2.61 -15.78 -14.15
CA LEU A 106 -3.29 -16.14 -15.39
C LEU A 106 -4.77 -15.71 -15.37
N SER A 107 -5.39 -15.79 -14.19
CA SER A 107 -6.78 -15.38 -13.97
C SER A 107 -6.93 -13.86 -14.01
N ALA A 108 -5.98 -13.12 -13.43
CA ALA A 108 -5.92 -11.67 -13.51
C ALA A 108 -5.66 -11.19 -14.95
N ALA A 109 -4.74 -11.84 -15.67
CA ALA A 109 -4.49 -11.51 -17.08
C ALA A 109 -5.74 -11.74 -17.96
N LEU A 110 -6.48 -12.83 -17.73
CA LEU A 110 -7.71 -13.11 -18.46
C LEU A 110 -8.83 -12.13 -18.09
N ALA A 111 -8.95 -11.76 -16.81
CA ALA A 111 -9.92 -10.76 -16.35
C ALA A 111 -9.64 -9.37 -16.96
N VAL A 112 -8.37 -8.97 -17.03
CA VAL A 112 -7.96 -7.71 -17.68
C VAL A 112 -8.32 -7.72 -19.16
N VAL A 113 -8.04 -8.82 -19.88
CA VAL A 113 -8.39 -8.93 -21.31
C VAL A 113 -9.90 -8.87 -21.54
N VAL A 114 -10.70 -9.48 -20.65
CA VAL A 114 -12.17 -9.44 -20.74
C VAL A 114 -12.71 -8.05 -20.42
N VAL A 115 -12.22 -7.41 -19.36
CA VAL A 115 -12.67 -6.06 -18.95
C VAL A 115 -12.27 -5.01 -19.98
N GLU A 116 -11.05 -5.05 -20.50
CA GLU A 116 -10.60 -4.13 -21.56
C GLU A 116 -11.33 -4.41 -22.88
N GLY A 117 -11.61 -5.68 -23.20
CA GLY A 117 -12.40 -6.06 -24.36
C GLY A 117 -13.83 -5.51 -24.31
N ILE A 118 -14.50 -5.62 -23.15
CA ILE A 118 -15.84 -5.08 -22.91
C ILE A 118 -15.79 -3.54 -22.93
N GLY A 119 -14.79 -2.92 -22.29
CA GLY A 119 -14.62 -1.47 -22.29
C GLY A 119 -14.42 -0.89 -23.70
N ALA A 120 -13.63 -1.56 -24.54
CA ALA A 120 -13.42 -1.17 -25.93
C ALA A 120 -14.68 -1.34 -26.80
N LEU A 121 -15.49 -2.38 -26.54
CA LEU A 121 -16.80 -2.59 -27.17
C LEU A 121 -17.80 -1.51 -26.77
N MET A 122 -17.87 -1.15 -25.49
CA MET A 122 -18.75 -0.11 -24.96
C MET A 122 -18.39 1.28 -25.50
N TYR A 123 -17.09 1.60 -25.59
CA TYR A 123 -16.61 2.88 -26.13
C TYR A 123 -16.96 3.06 -27.60
N LYS A 124 -17.01 1.98 -28.38
CA LYS A 124 -17.29 2.03 -29.82
C LYS A 124 -18.79 2.05 -30.15
N ALA A 125 -19.65 1.59 -29.25
CA ALA A 125 -21.09 1.44 -29.50
C ALA A 125 -21.96 2.63 -29.03
N SER A 126 -21.43 3.56 -28.21
CA SER A 126 -22.21 4.69 -27.65
C SER A 126 -23.57 4.28 -27.05
N LEU A 127 -23.63 3.14 -26.37
CA LEU A 127 -24.87 2.60 -25.79
C LEU A 127 -25.07 3.11 -24.34
N PRO A 128 -26.26 3.61 -23.97
CA PRO A 128 -26.56 3.97 -22.59
C PRO A 128 -26.78 2.74 -21.69
N LEU A 129 -26.34 2.83 -20.44
CA LEU A 129 -26.22 1.74 -19.44
C LEU A 129 -27.54 1.09 -18.95
N ASN A 130 -28.71 1.57 -19.36
CA ASN A 130 -29.95 1.26 -18.62
C ASN A 130 -30.71 -0.02 -19.00
N ASN A 131 -30.30 -0.81 -20.01
CA ASN A 131 -31.13 -1.93 -20.50
C ASN A 131 -30.49 -3.33 -20.53
N ILE A 132 -29.32 -3.58 -19.90
CA ILE A 132 -28.66 -4.91 -19.95
C ILE A 132 -28.68 -5.67 -18.60
N PHE A 133 -29.32 -5.14 -17.55
CA PHE A 133 -29.46 -5.85 -16.27
C PHE A 133 -30.82 -6.53 -16.03
N THR A 134 -31.66 -6.65 -17.06
CA THR A 134 -32.92 -7.41 -17.02
C THR A 134 -32.85 -8.59 -17.99
N LEU A 135 -32.13 -9.63 -17.60
CA LEU A 135 -32.24 -10.97 -18.17
C LEU A 135 -32.30 -11.97 -17.01
N HIS A 136 -33.40 -12.73 -16.97
CA HIS A 136 -33.89 -13.56 -15.88
C HIS A 136 -32.83 -14.39 -15.12
N VAL A 137 -32.81 -14.22 -13.79
CA VAL A 137 -32.09 -15.06 -12.81
C VAL A 137 -32.95 -16.29 -12.41
N ASP A 138 -33.92 -16.69 -13.22
CA ASP A 138 -34.92 -17.70 -12.85
C ASP A 138 -34.62 -19.13 -13.33
N SER A 139 -33.45 -19.41 -13.93
CA SER A 139 -33.11 -20.75 -14.43
C SER A 139 -31.99 -21.48 -13.69
N ILE A 140 -31.45 -20.93 -12.60
CA ILE A 140 -30.46 -21.66 -11.78
C ILE A 140 -31.22 -22.62 -10.85
N ARG A 141 -31.37 -23.89 -11.26
CA ARG A 141 -31.86 -24.95 -10.37
C ARG A 141 -30.79 -25.30 -9.34
N PHE A 142 -31.02 -24.94 -8.08
CA PHE A 142 -30.17 -25.22 -6.91
C PHE A 142 -30.32 -26.66 -6.36
N GLU A 143 -30.62 -27.66 -7.20
CA GLU A 143 -30.90 -29.03 -6.71
C GLU A 143 -29.67 -29.95 -6.58
N GLU A 144 -28.46 -29.53 -7.01
CA GLU A 144 -27.24 -30.36 -6.89
C GLU A 144 -26.31 -29.99 -5.72
N LEU A 145 -26.68 -29.04 -4.85
CA LEU A 145 -25.87 -28.65 -3.68
C LEU A 145 -26.20 -29.43 -2.39
N GLY A 146 -26.90 -30.56 -2.50
CA GLY A 146 -27.14 -31.47 -1.39
C GLY A 146 -25.83 -32.11 -0.90
N ASN A 147 -25.43 -31.80 0.34
CA ASN A 147 -24.30 -32.35 1.12
C ASN A 147 -22.90 -31.76 0.93
N TYR A 148 -22.76 -30.43 0.83
CA TYR A 148 -21.48 -29.77 1.14
C TYR A 148 -21.57 -28.90 2.40
N ASP A 149 -20.92 -29.38 3.45
CA ASP A 149 -20.84 -28.79 4.78
C ASP A 149 -20.10 -27.44 4.74
N LEU A 150 -20.86 -26.34 4.86
CA LEU A 150 -20.40 -24.94 4.71
C LEU A 150 -19.55 -24.42 5.88
N LEU A 151 -19.07 -25.28 6.77
CA LEU A 151 -18.33 -24.91 7.99
C LEU A 151 -16.80 -25.11 7.91
N LYS A 152 -16.23 -25.38 6.73
CA LYS A 152 -14.76 -25.39 6.52
C LYS A 152 -14.39 -24.53 5.32
N GLY A 153 -14.00 -23.28 5.55
CA GLY A 153 -13.71 -22.26 4.55
C GLY A 153 -12.81 -22.71 3.38
N ARG A 154 -13.45 -23.21 2.31
CA ARG A 154 -12.85 -23.43 0.99
C ARG A 154 -13.79 -22.87 -0.08
N SER A 155 -13.56 -21.62 -0.46
CA SER A 155 -14.33 -20.85 -1.46
C SER A 155 -14.01 -21.23 -2.93
N LEU A 156 -12.97 -22.05 -3.16
CA LEU A 156 -12.46 -22.39 -4.49
C LEU A 156 -13.43 -23.19 -5.38
N PRO A 157 -14.24 -24.15 -4.88
CA PRO A 157 -15.16 -24.93 -5.72
C PRO A 157 -16.34 -24.11 -6.24
N VAL A 158 -16.89 -23.22 -5.40
CA VAL A 158 -17.98 -22.31 -5.76
C VAL A 158 -17.52 -21.30 -6.82
N PHE A 159 -16.31 -20.75 -6.65
CA PHE A 159 -15.71 -19.84 -7.62
C PHE A 159 -15.44 -20.51 -8.98
N ARG A 160 -14.95 -21.76 -8.98
CA ARG A 160 -14.77 -22.55 -10.21
C ARG A 160 -16.10 -22.88 -10.90
N PHE A 161 -17.16 -23.11 -10.13
CA PHE A 161 -18.49 -23.32 -10.69
C PHE A 161 -19.00 -22.06 -11.38
N ILE A 162 -18.91 -20.89 -10.73
CA ILE A 162 -19.35 -19.60 -11.29
C ILE A 162 -18.55 -19.27 -12.57
N LEU A 163 -17.22 -19.39 -12.55
CA LEU A 163 -16.38 -19.16 -13.73
C LEU A 163 -16.74 -20.08 -14.90
N ARG A 164 -17.08 -21.35 -14.62
CA ARG A 164 -17.50 -22.29 -15.66
C ARG A 164 -18.86 -21.90 -16.26
N GLN A 165 -19.80 -21.46 -15.44
CA GLN A 165 -21.12 -21.01 -15.92
C GLN A 165 -21.03 -19.74 -16.76
N VAL A 166 -20.24 -18.75 -16.31
CA VAL A 166 -19.99 -17.51 -17.08
C VAL A 166 -19.30 -17.79 -18.41
N SER A 167 -18.32 -18.70 -18.42
CA SER A 167 -17.62 -19.10 -19.65
C SER A 167 -18.53 -19.82 -20.64
N LEU A 168 -19.44 -20.68 -20.15
CA LEU A 168 -20.41 -21.40 -20.99
C LEU A 168 -21.47 -20.47 -21.57
N LEU A 169 -21.99 -19.53 -20.78
CA LEU A 169 -22.94 -18.50 -21.25
C LEU A 169 -22.32 -17.59 -22.31
N PHE A 170 -21.03 -17.25 -22.16
CA PHE A 170 -20.29 -16.47 -23.15
C PHE A 170 -20.05 -17.26 -24.46
N LEU A 171 -19.77 -18.56 -24.36
CA LEU A 171 -19.63 -19.44 -25.53
C LEU A 171 -20.96 -19.67 -26.24
N GLU A 172 -22.06 -19.87 -25.51
CA GLU A 172 -23.41 -19.97 -26.09
C GLU A 172 -23.82 -18.68 -26.79
N TRP A 173 -23.49 -17.52 -26.22
CA TRP A 173 -23.70 -16.21 -26.87
C TRP A 173 -22.89 -16.08 -28.17
N LEU A 174 -21.62 -16.49 -28.16
CA LEU A 174 -20.72 -16.46 -29.34
C LEU A 174 -21.14 -17.40 -30.47
N LEU A 175 -21.85 -18.50 -30.15
CA LEU A 175 -22.33 -19.48 -31.12
C LEU A 175 -23.67 -19.11 -31.76
N GLN A 176 -24.32 -18.01 -31.34
CA GLN A 176 -25.46 -17.48 -32.06
C GLN A 176 -24.99 -16.81 -33.36
N GLU A 177 -25.53 -17.27 -34.50
CA GLU A 177 -25.23 -16.78 -35.87
C GLU A 177 -25.00 -15.24 -35.98
N PRO A 178 -25.86 -14.36 -35.42
CA PRO A 178 -25.61 -12.91 -35.50
C PRO A 178 -24.40 -12.43 -34.69
N ALA A 179 -24.04 -13.10 -33.59
CA ALA A 179 -22.88 -12.72 -32.76
C ALA A 179 -21.55 -13.12 -33.42
N PHE A 180 -21.52 -14.27 -34.10
CA PHE A 180 -20.34 -14.72 -34.85
C PHE A 180 -20.03 -13.83 -36.06
N GLU A 181 -21.06 -13.34 -36.77
CA GLU A 181 -20.87 -12.37 -37.86
C GLU A 181 -20.33 -11.03 -37.36
N ILE A 182 -20.85 -10.51 -36.24
CA ILE A 182 -20.37 -9.27 -35.61
C ILE A 182 -18.89 -9.42 -35.19
N PHE A 183 -18.55 -10.54 -34.55
CA PHE A 183 -17.18 -10.84 -34.15
C PHE A 183 -16.25 -10.98 -35.36
N SER A 184 -16.67 -11.69 -36.41
CA SER A 184 -15.90 -11.82 -37.65
C SER A 184 -15.73 -10.47 -38.38
N GLN A 185 -16.73 -9.59 -38.36
CA GLN A 185 -16.62 -8.25 -38.94
C GLN A 185 -15.67 -7.36 -38.15
N CYS A 186 -15.65 -7.46 -36.81
CA CYS A 186 -14.66 -6.79 -35.97
C CYS A 186 -13.23 -7.26 -36.27
N VAL A 187 -13.01 -8.57 -36.40
CA VAL A 187 -11.69 -9.14 -36.71
C VAL A 187 -11.22 -8.76 -38.11
N ARG A 188 -12.11 -8.73 -39.12
CA ARG A 188 -11.80 -8.23 -40.47
C ARG A 188 -11.54 -6.72 -40.48
N GLY A 189 -12.25 -5.95 -39.66
CA GLY A 189 -12.00 -4.52 -39.45
C GLY A 189 -10.61 -4.24 -38.87
N MET A 190 -10.11 -5.10 -37.97
CA MET A 190 -8.77 -4.96 -37.39
C MET A 190 -7.64 -5.16 -38.41
N SER A 191 -7.83 -5.96 -39.47
CA SER A 191 -6.80 -6.11 -40.51
C SER A 191 -6.78 -4.93 -41.49
N ALA A 192 -7.92 -4.28 -41.73
CA ALA A 192 -8.02 -3.08 -42.58
C ALA A 192 -7.47 -1.81 -41.90
N ILE A 193 -7.45 -1.77 -40.56
CA ILE A 193 -6.90 -0.66 -39.76
C ILE A 193 -5.36 -0.70 -39.70
N ARG A 194 -4.72 -1.83 -40.05
CA ARG A 194 -3.26 -1.98 -40.00
C ARG A 194 -2.50 -1.01 -40.95
N GLY A 195 -3.19 -0.44 -41.93
CA GLY A 195 -2.62 0.56 -42.86
C GLY A 195 -3.03 2.02 -42.60
N ARG A 196 -3.96 2.30 -41.69
CA ARG A 196 -4.47 3.67 -41.43
C ARG A 196 -4.50 4.09 -39.96
N GLY A 197 -4.29 3.17 -39.01
CA GLY A 197 -4.28 3.45 -37.57
C GLY A 197 -2.91 3.79 -36.97
N ILE A 198 -1.82 3.69 -37.73
CA ILE A 198 -0.46 4.01 -37.24
C ILE A 198 -0.17 5.53 -37.30
N HIS A 199 -1.07 6.33 -37.89
CA HIS A 199 -0.91 7.78 -37.98
C HIS A 199 -1.62 8.59 -36.88
N TYR A 200 -2.26 7.93 -35.91
CA TYR A 200 -2.97 8.57 -34.80
C TYR A 200 -2.51 8.11 -33.40
N LEU A 201 -1.40 7.39 -33.31
CA LEU A 201 -0.59 7.37 -32.11
C LEU A 201 0.47 8.46 -32.27
N HIS A 202 0.02 9.72 -32.33
CA HIS A 202 0.88 10.79 -31.89
C HIS A 202 1.29 10.40 -30.48
N THR A 203 2.59 10.18 -30.30
CA THR A 203 3.25 10.05 -29.01
C THR A 203 2.55 11.02 -28.07
N LEU A 204 1.77 10.54 -27.10
CA LEU A 204 1.32 11.33 -25.97
C LEU A 204 2.59 11.66 -25.19
N LYS A 205 3.39 12.59 -25.72
CA LYS A 205 4.37 13.31 -24.94
C LYS A 205 3.54 13.96 -23.84
N ALA A 206 3.88 13.75 -22.57
CA ALA A 206 3.19 14.36 -21.44
C ALA A 206 2.95 15.87 -21.64
N ALA A 207 3.82 16.53 -22.42
CA ALA A 207 3.70 17.92 -22.88
C ALA A 207 2.43 18.27 -23.71
N ASN A 208 1.67 17.29 -24.21
CA ASN A 208 0.50 17.49 -25.07
C ASN A 208 -0.83 17.12 -24.39
N VAL A 209 -0.81 16.71 -23.12
CA VAL A 209 -2.06 16.45 -22.37
C VAL A 209 -2.63 17.78 -21.90
N PRO A 210 -3.90 18.12 -22.22
CA PRO A 210 -4.50 19.36 -21.75
C PRO A 210 -4.50 19.43 -20.22
N ALA A 211 -4.09 20.57 -19.65
CA ALA A 211 -4.08 20.78 -18.20
C ALA A 211 -5.47 20.53 -17.56
N GLU A 212 -6.54 20.88 -18.28
CA GLU A 212 -7.93 20.58 -17.89
C GLU A 212 -8.18 19.07 -17.69
N LEU A 213 -7.62 18.23 -18.57
CA LEU A 213 -7.78 16.78 -18.48
C LEU A 213 -7.03 16.22 -17.26
N ILE A 214 -5.82 16.74 -16.99
CA ILE A 214 -5.02 16.37 -15.82
C ILE A 214 -5.78 16.74 -14.55
N LYS A 215 -6.27 17.98 -14.46
CA LYS A 215 -7.06 18.47 -13.32
C LYS A 215 -8.30 17.62 -13.08
N ASN A 216 -9.08 17.33 -14.12
CA ASN A 216 -10.26 16.47 -14.01
C ASN A 216 -9.90 15.04 -13.56
N GLY A 217 -8.74 14.53 -13.98
CA GLY A 217 -8.19 13.26 -13.50
C GLY A 217 -7.87 13.30 -12.01
N GLN A 218 -7.13 14.32 -11.58
CA GLN A 218 -6.78 14.55 -10.17
C GLN A 218 -8.03 14.64 -9.28
N ASP A 219 -9.03 15.42 -9.71
CA ASP A 219 -10.27 15.63 -8.96
C ASP A 219 -11.02 14.31 -8.77
N ARG A 220 -11.09 13.45 -9.80
CA ARG A 220 -11.73 12.13 -9.73
C ARG A 220 -10.97 11.14 -8.87
N VAL A 221 -9.63 11.13 -8.96
CA VAL A 221 -8.79 10.26 -8.12
C VAL A 221 -8.95 10.64 -6.65
N ILE A 222 -8.94 11.94 -6.34
CA ILE A 222 -9.15 12.43 -4.98
C ILE A 222 -10.57 12.11 -4.48
N ASP A 223 -11.61 12.33 -5.30
CA ASP A 223 -12.99 12.03 -4.91
C ASP A 223 -13.20 10.54 -4.62
N ALA A 224 -12.65 9.67 -5.47
CA ALA A 224 -12.68 8.23 -5.23
C ALA A 224 -11.93 7.84 -3.95
N SER A 225 -10.78 8.47 -3.69
CA SER A 225 -9.97 8.24 -2.49
C SER A 225 -10.72 8.63 -1.22
N LEU A 226 -11.35 9.81 -1.20
CA LEU A 226 -12.18 10.27 -0.08
C LEU A 226 -13.44 9.41 0.09
N THR A 227 -14.03 8.96 -1.03
CA THR A 227 -15.21 8.08 -0.99
C THR A 227 -14.91 6.73 -0.35
N LEU A 228 -13.73 6.15 -0.61
CA LEU A 228 -13.32 4.90 0.03
C LEU A 228 -13.27 5.04 1.56
N ILE A 229 -12.67 6.13 2.05
CA ILE A 229 -12.61 6.42 3.49
C ILE A 229 -14.01 6.69 4.05
N ARG A 230 -14.82 7.50 3.35
CA ARG A 230 -16.20 7.85 3.77
C ARG A 230 -17.07 6.62 3.95
N GLU A 231 -17.15 5.76 2.94
CA GLU A 231 -18.03 4.59 2.99
C GLU A 231 -17.57 3.58 4.06
N ARG A 232 -16.26 3.44 4.25
CA ARG A 232 -15.73 2.58 5.31
C ARG A 232 -15.98 3.17 6.69
N ALA A 233 -15.76 4.46 6.89
CA ALA A 233 -16.06 5.17 8.14
C ALA A 233 -17.55 5.03 8.48
N LYS A 234 -18.44 5.28 7.51
CA LYS A 234 -19.89 5.14 7.67
C LYS A 234 -20.29 3.75 8.15
N LEU A 235 -19.79 2.70 7.50
CA LEU A 235 -20.07 1.32 7.90
C LEU A 235 -19.59 1.00 9.32
N LYS A 236 -18.43 1.55 9.74
CA LYS A 236 -17.95 1.38 11.12
C LYS A 236 -18.79 2.19 12.11
N GLY A 237 -19.13 3.45 11.81
CA GLY A 237 -20.00 4.27 12.64
C GLY A 237 -21.37 3.61 12.87
N GLU A 238 -22.02 3.13 11.81
CA GLU A 238 -23.31 2.42 11.90
C GLU A 238 -23.22 1.15 12.76
N LEU A 239 -22.16 0.36 12.61
CA LEU A 239 -21.93 -0.83 13.43
C LEU A 239 -21.83 -0.48 14.92
N LEU A 240 -21.09 0.55 15.27
CA LEU A 240 -20.90 0.96 16.66
C LEU A 240 -22.17 1.52 17.28
N ARG A 241 -22.91 2.35 16.52
CA ARG A 241 -24.22 2.87 16.95
C ARG A 241 -25.23 1.74 17.16
N ALA A 242 -25.20 0.71 16.32
CA ALA A 242 -26.05 -0.48 16.47
C ALA A 242 -25.68 -1.32 17.70
N LEU A 243 -24.39 -1.47 18.03
CA LEU A 243 -23.93 -2.19 19.22
C LEU A 243 -24.22 -1.41 20.52
N GLY A 244 -24.19 -0.08 20.46
CA GLY A 244 -24.44 0.81 21.59
C GLY A 244 -23.36 0.76 22.69
N GLY A 245 -23.45 1.69 23.64
CA GLY A 245 -22.62 1.72 24.85
C GLY A 245 -21.24 2.39 24.72
N ALA A 246 -20.78 2.71 23.51
CA ALA A 246 -19.54 3.47 23.29
C ALA A 246 -19.82 4.97 23.26
N LYS A 247 -19.00 5.76 23.97
CA LYS A 247 -18.95 7.23 23.88
C LYS A 247 -17.80 7.72 22.99
N ALA A 248 -16.78 6.89 22.83
CA ALA A 248 -15.71 7.08 21.88
C ALA A 248 -15.17 5.72 21.44
N SER A 249 -14.79 5.59 20.17
CA SER A 249 -14.11 4.41 19.64
C SER A 249 -12.96 4.83 18.74
N ALA A 250 -11.75 4.35 19.03
CA ALA A 250 -10.60 4.55 18.18
C ALA A 250 -10.82 3.86 16.83
N SER A 251 -10.52 4.58 15.76
CA SER A 251 -10.56 4.06 14.39
C SER A 251 -9.26 4.34 13.69
N LEU A 252 -8.60 3.28 13.22
CA LEU A 252 -7.35 3.37 12.49
C LEU A 252 -7.56 4.04 11.13
N LEU A 253 -6.73 5.02 10.81
CA LEU A 253 -6.62 5.62 9.47
C LEU A 253 -5.13 5.65 9.10
N GLY A 254 -4.71 4.92 8.08
CA GLY A 254 -3.31 4.97 7.66
C GLY A 254 -3.04 6.07 6.64
N VAL A 255 -1.89 6.70 6.77
CA VAL A 255 -1.39 7.72 5.85
C VAL A 255 0.01 7.30 5.37
N PRO A 256 0.11 6.43 4.35
CA PRO A 256 1.37 5.86 3.88
C PRO A 256 2.21 6.87 3.08
N LEU A 257 2.70 7.92 3.76
CA LEU A 257 3.45 9.05 3.21
C LEU A 257 4.86 9.07 3.81
N GLY A 258 5.90 9.13 2.96
CA GLY A 258 7.29 9.16 3.43
C GLY A 258 8.18 10.16 2.70
N HIS A 259 7.64 10.94 1.74
CA HIS A 259 8.48 11.78 0.88
C HIS A 259 8.90 13.10 1.52
N ASN A 260 8.38 13.41 2.71
CA ASN A 260 8.77 14.57 3.51
C ASN A 260 9.86 14.25 4.54
N SER A 261 10.26 12.98 4.63
CA SER A 261 11.40 12.51 5.41
C SER A 261 12.71 13.10 4.89
N SER A 262 13.59 13.51 5.79
CA SER A 262 14.91 14.06 5.45
C SER A 262 15.96 13.00 5.11
N PHE A 263 15.83 11.78 5.63
CA PHE A 263 16.82 10.72 5.41
C PHE A 263 16.29 9.51 4.63
N LEU A 264 15.23 8.85 5.13
CA LEU A 264 14.68 7.63 4.53
C LEU A 264 13.15 7.68 4.48
N GLN A 265 12.58 7.33 3.32
CA GLN A 265 11.13 7.37 3.07
C GLN A 265 10.40 6.06 3.44
N GLY A 266 11.10 5.15 4.13
CA GLY A 266 10.57 3.85 4.53
C GLY A 266 9.31 3.88 5.40
N PRO A 267 9.01 4.93 6.19
CA PRO A 267 7.73 5.04 6.90
C PRO A 267 6.50 4.94 6.01
N ALA A 268 6.59 5.24 4.70
CA ALA A 268 5.48 5.04 3.77
C ALA A 268 4.92 3.60 3.75
N PHE A 269 5.71 2.59 4.17
CA PHE A 269 5.30 1.19 4.21
C PHE A 269 4.78 0.72 5.58
N ALA A 270 4.70 1.62 6.57
CA ALA A 270 4.41 1.29 7.96
C ALA A 270 2.96 0.88 8.24
N PRO A 271 1.91 1.56 7.72
CA PRO A 271 0.53 1.29 8.14
C PRO A 271 0.09 -0.17 7.96
N PRO A 272 0.38 -0.86 6.84
CA PRO A 272 0.04 -2.27 6.70
C PRO A 272 0.79 -3.19 7.68
N ARG A 273 2.06 -2.89 7.96
CA ARG A 273 2.90 -3.69 8.88
C ARG A 273 2.50 -3.53 10.33
N ILE A 274 2.07 -2.34 10.73
CA ILE A 274 1.50 -2.11 12.05
C ILE A 274 0.22 -2.94 12.22
N ARG A 275 -0.67 -2.94 11.22
CA ARG A 275 -1.90 -3.76 11.26
C ARG A 275 -1.61 -5.26 11.36
N GLU A 276 -0.65 -5.75 10.59
CA GLU A 276 -0.20 -7.15 10.68
C GLU A 276 0.25 -7.50 12.11
N ALA A 277 1.06 -6.65 12.73
CA ALA A 277 1.57 -6.84 14.08
C ALA A 277 0.47 -6.73 15.17
N ILE A 278 -0.53 -5.86 15.01
CA ILE A 278 -1.68 -5.76 15.94
C ILE A 278 -2.41 -7.10 16.07
N TRP A 279 -2.57 -7.82 14.96
CA TRP A 279 -3.33 -9.06 14.84
C TRP A 279 -2.47 -10.32 14.73
N CYS A 280 -1.17 -10.21 15.03
CA CYS A 280 -0.24 -11.33 14.96
C CYS A 280 -0.67 -12.45 15.92
N GLY A 281 -0.65 -13.70 15.44
CA GLY A 281 -1.07 -14.88 16.21
C GLY A 281 -0.21 -15.21 17.43
N SER A 282 0.96 -14.58 17.58
CA SER A 282 1.77 -14.65 18.80
C SER A 282 1.20 -13.84 19.96
N THR A 283 0.29 -12.91 19.68
CA THR A 283 -0.34 -12.02 20.67
C THR A 283 -1.77 -12.46 20.99
N ASN A 284 -2.25 -12.07 22.16
CA ASN A 284 -3.69 -12.07 22.44
C ASN A 284 -4.32 -10.75 21.96
N SER A 285 -5.64 -10.63 22.05
CA SER A 285 -6.39 -9.43 21.65
C SER A 285 -6.70 -8.47 22.80
N SER A 286 -6.09 -8.63 23.98
CA SER A 286 -6.31 -7.76 25.14
C SER A 286 -5.22 -6.69 25.27
N THR A 287 -5.61 -5.46 25.58
CA THR A 287 -4.70 -4.36 25.97
C THR A 287 -4.20 -4.56 27.41
N GLU A 288 -3.15 -3.87 27.85
CA GLU A 288 -2.66 -3.98 29.24
C GLU A 288 -3.74 -3.53 30.25
N GLY A 289 -4.57 -2.55 29.88
CA GLY A 289 -5.74 -2.12 30.64
C GLY A 289 -6.95 -3.05 30.55
N GLY A 290 -6.84 -4.20 29.87
CA GLY A 290 -7.88 -5.23 29.82
C GLY A 290 -9.01 -5.02 28.81
N LYS A 291 -8.92 -4.03 27.91
CA LYS A 291 -9.89 -3.86 26.81
C LYS A 291 -9.66 -4.88 25.70
N GLU A 292 -10.75 -5.40 25.14
CA GLU A 292 -10.77 -6.41 24.08
C GLU A 292 -10.77 -5.72 22.70
N LEU A 293 -9.70 -5.91 21.92
CA LEU A 293 -9.53 -5.26 20.61
C LEU A 293 -10.48 -5.83 19.56
N LYS A 294 -10.95 -7.07 19.71
CA LYS A 294 -11.95 -7.65 18.79
C LYS A 294 -13.35 -7.04 18.97
N ASP A 295 -13.58 -6.30 20.04
CA ASP A 295 -14.80 -5.51 20.19
C ASP A 295 -14.71 -4.26 19.29
N PRO A 296 -15.59 -4.10 18.29
CA PRO A 296 -15.57 -2.93 17.41
C PRO A 296 -15.71 -1.60 18.17
N ARG A 297 -16.33 -1.60 19.37
CA ARG A 297 -16.43 -0.41 20.22
C ARG A 297 -15.09 0.03 20.82
N VAL A 298 -14.10 -0.86 20.81
CA VAL A 298 -12.74 -0.59 21.24
C VAL A 298 -11.88 -0.20 20.05
N LEU A 299 -11.92 -0.95 18.95
CA LEU A 299 -11.08 -0.68 17.78
C LEU A 299 -11.81 -0.98 16.46
N THR A 300 -11.80 0.00 15.56
CA THR A 300 -12.12 -0.18 14.14
C THR A 300 -10.98 0.26 13.24
N ASP A 301 -11.11 0.03 11.94
CA ASP A 301 -10.13 0.43 10.94
C ASP A 301 -10.84 0.86 9.65
N VAL A 302 -10.55 2.08 9.21
CA VAL A 302 -11.08 2.70 7.98
C VAL A 302 -10.12 2.61 6.79
N GLY A 303 -8.99 1.92 6.95
CA GLY A 303 -8.04 1.67 5.87
C GLY A 303 -7.05 2.81 5.70
N ASP A 304 -6.50 2.92 4.49
CA ASP A 304 -5.40 3.82 4.18
C ASP A 304 -5.84 4.87 3.15
N VAL A 305 -5.36 6.10 3.33
CA VAL A 305 -5.42 7.13 2.29
C VAL A 305 -4.55 6.65 1.11
N PRO A 306 -5.07 6.63 -0.14
CA PRO A 306 -4.31 6.30 -1.36
C PRO A 306 -3.25 7.36 -1.74
N VAL A 307 -2.27 7.58 -0.85
CA VAL A 307 -1.27 8.65 -0.97
C VAL A 307 -0.46 8.52 -2.26
N GLN A 308 -0.04 7.31 -2.62
CA GLN A 308 0.84 7.11 -3.77
C GLN A 308 0.09 7.33 -5.09
N GLU A 309 -1.18 6.94 -5.16
CA GLU A 309 -2.07 7.15 -6.30
C GLU A 309 -2.36 8.65 -6.50
N ILE A 310 -2.59 9.39 -5.41
CA ILE A 310 -2.79 10.85 -5.45
C ILE A 310 -1.51 11.55 -5.93
N ARG A 311 -0.33 11.11 -5.48
CA ARG A 311 0.94 11.68 -5.92
C ARG A 311 1.25 11.36 -7.39
N ASP A 312 0.94 10.15 -7.85
CA ASP A 312 1.18 9.72 -9.24
C ASP A 312 0.37 10.55 -10.26
N CYS A 313 -0.82 11.04 -9.87
CA CYS A 313 -1.59 12.00 -10.67
C CYS A 313 -1.09 13.46 -10.55
N ALA A 314 0.11 13.68 -10.01
CA ALA A 314 0.81 14.97 -9.92
C ALA A 314 0.08 16.04 -9.12
N VAL A 315 -0.59 15.64 -8.04
CA VAL A 315 -1.14 16.54 -7.03
C VAL A 315 -0.01 17.11 -6.18
N ASP A 316 -0.02 18.43 -5.95
CA ASP A 316 0.95 19.10 -5.08
C ASP A 316 0.74 18.78 -3.58
N ASP A 317 1.74 19.10 -2.76
CA ASP A 317 1.70 18.80 -1.33
C ASP A 317 0.61 19.56 -0.58
N ASP A 318 0.30 20.81 -0.95
CA ASP A 318 -0.80 21.55 -0.30
C ASP A 318 -2.12 20.79 -0.43
N ARG A 319 -2.42 20.33 -1.65
CA ARG A 319 -3.64 19.61 -1.96
C ARG A 319 -3.62 18.21 -1.37
N LEU A 320 -2.49 17.50 -1.37
CA LEU A 320 -2.35 16.21 -0.69
C LEU A 320 -2.58 16.31 0.82
N MET A 321 -1.98 17.30 1.47
CA MET A 321 -2.16 17.56 2.91
C MET A 321 -3.61 17.93 3.24
N ASN A 322 -4.32 18.59 2.33
CA ASN A 322 -5.76 18.83 2.47
C ASN A 322 -6.56 17.53 2.37
N VAL A 323 -6.24 16.62 1.45
CA VAL A 323 -6.91 15.31 1.36
C VAL A 323 -6.72 14.48 2.63
N ILE A 324 -5.53 14.53 3.24
CA ILE A 324 -5.27 13.89 4.54
C ILE A 324 -6.17 14.49 5.62
N GLY A 325 -6.22 15.82 5.71
CA GLY A 325 -7.10 16.51 6.68
C GLY A 325 -8.58 16.20 6.49
N GLU A 326 -9.07 16.16 5.25
CA GLU A 326 -10.46 15.78 4.95
C GLU A 326 -10.74 14.32 5.27
N SER A 327 -9.79 13.41 5.05
CA SER A 327 -9.91 12.00 5.44
C SER A 327 -10.08 11.83 6.95
N VAL A 328 -9.37 12.64 7.74
CA VAL A 328 -9.53 12.68 9.21
C VAL A 328 -10.93 13.20 9.59
N LYS A 329 -11.41 14.27 8.93
CA LYS A 329 -12.76 14.81 9.18
C LYS A 329 -13.86 13.80 8.87
N LEU A 330 -13.72 13.02 7.78
CA LEU A 330 -14.66 11.95 7.42
C LEU A 330 -14.77 10.88 8.53
N VAL A 331 -13.66 10.55 9.21
CA VAL A 331 -13.70 9.66 10.37
C VAL A 331 -14.44 10.32 11.53
N MET A 332 -14.14 11.59 11.84
CA MET A 332 -14.75 12.32 12.95
C MET A 332 -16.24 12.67 12.74
N GLU A 333 -16.73 12.61 11.50
CA GLU A 333 -18.16 12.79 11.18
C GLU A 333 -19.03 11.61 11.63
N GLU A 334 -18.42 10.44 11.75
CA GLU A 334 -19.12 9.22 12.12
C GLU A 334 -19.04 8.99 13.63
N ASP A 335 -19.99 9.55 14.38
CA ASP A 335 -20.08 9.31 15.82
C ASP A 335 -20.23 7.81 16.14
N PRO A 336 -19.49 7.24 17.13
CA PRO A 336 -18.56 7.89 18.06
C PRO A 336 -17.06 7.69 17.70
N LEU A 337 -16.72 7.63 16.42
CA LEU A 337 -15.34 7.38 15.98
C LEU A 337 -14.40 8.53 16.32
N ARG A 338 -13.17 8.17 16.74
CA ARG A 338 -12.04 9.07 16.94
C ARG A 338 -10.82 8.57 16.17
N PRO A 339 -10.13 9.42 15.41
CA PRO A 339 -9.04 8.99 14.54
C PRO A 339 -7.80 8.61 15.36
N LEU A 340 -7.25 7.43 15.05
CA LEU A 340 -5.92 6.99 15.48
C LEU A 340 -5.10 6.74 14.22
N VAL A 341 -4.24 7.69 13.87
CA VAL A 341 -3.58 7.72 12.58
C VAL A 341 -2.31 6.86 12.60
N LEU A 342 -2.21 5.95 11.63
CA LEU A 342 -0.99 5.17 11.40
C LEU A 342 -0.16 5.89 10.37
N GLY A 343 0.99 6.40 10.80
CA GLY A 343 1.80 7.20 9.95
C GLY A 343 2.53 6.42 8.87
N GLY A 344 2.98 7.19 7.89
CA GLY A 344 4.38 7.18 7.56
C GLY A 344 5.12 8.25 8.36
N ASP A 345 5.76 9.20 7.69
CA ASP A 345 6.65 10.18 8.31
C ASP A 345 5.91 11.25 9.14
N HIS A 346 6.65 11.97 9.97
CA HIS A 346 6.10 12.92 10.95
C HIS A 346 5.44 14.16 10.33
N SER A 347 5.50 14.35 9.00
CA SER A 347 4.85 15.49 8.35
C SER A 347 3.32 15.43 8.45
N ILE A 348 2.76 14.22 8.57
CA ILE A 348 1.30 14.00 8.56
C ILE A 348 0.61 14.56 9.82
N SER A 349 1.34 14.75 10.92
CA SER A 349 0.76 15.26 12.16
C SER A 349 0.21 16.67 11.96
N PHE A 350 0.80 17.48 11.07
CA PHE A 350 0.29 18.81 10.73
C PHE A 350 -1.15 18.79 10.18
N PRO A 351 -1.45 18.16 9.02
CA PRO A 351 -2.80 18.14 8.49
C PRO A 351 -3.79 17.41 9.40
N VAL A 352 -3.35 16.40 10.16
CA VAL A 352 -4.21 15.67 11.10
C VAL A 352 -4.62 16.55 12.28
N VAL A 353 -3.66 17.19 12.96
CA VAL A 353 -3.95 18.10 14.09
C VAL A 353 -4.78 19.29 13.64
N ARG A 354 -4.49 19.87 12.47
CA ARG A 354 -5.30 20.92 11.85
C ARG A 354 -6.76 20.47 11.71
N ALA A 355 -6.99 19.31 11.11
CA ALA A 355 -8.34 18.78 10.90
C ALA A 355 -9.10 18.54 12.21
N VAL A 356 -8.43 17.98 13.22
CA VAL A 356 -9.01 17.75 14.56
C VAL A 356 -9.39 19.08 15.21
N SER A 357 -8.50 20.06 15.21
CA SER A 357 -8.76 21.38 15.80
C SER A 357 -9.91 22.10 15.09
N GLU A 358 -9.93 22.09 13.77
CA GLU A 358 -11.01 22.67 12.95
C GLU A 358 -12.36 22.01 13.25
N LYS A 359 -12.40 20.66 13.27
CA LYS A 359 -13.66 19.91 13.48
C LYS A 359 -14.22 20.11 14.89
N LEU A 360 -13.36 20.23 15.90
CA LEU A 360 -13.77 20.50 17.28
C LEU A 360 -14.03 21.99 17.56
N GLY A 361 -13.65 22.87 16.64
CA GLY A 361 -13.85 24.32 16.73
C GLY A 361 -12.98 24.99 17.79
N GLY A 362 -11.70 24.59 17.92
CA GLY A 362 -10.76 25.20 18.84
C GLY A 362 -9.45 24.42 19.00
N PRO A 363 -8.47 24.97 19.73
CA PRO A 363 -7.17 24.31 19.93
C PRO A 363 -7.29 23.08 20.83
N VAL A 364 -6.26 22.25 20.78
CA VAL A 364 -6.02 21.10 21.68
C VAL A 364 -4.73 21.32 22.48
N ASP A 365 -4.54 20.56 23.55
CA ASP A 365 -3.20 20.36 24.10
C ASP A 365 -2.56 19.14 23.42
N ILE A 366 -1.24 19.17 23.24
CA ILE A 366 -0.50 18.10 22.56
C ILE A 366 0.56 17.51 23.49
N LEU A 367 0.52 16.18 23.65
CA LEU A 367 1.65 15.39 24.11
C LEU A 367 2.38 14.84 22.89
N HIS A 368 3.63 15.26 22.71
CA HIS A 368 4.51 14.87 21.63
C HIS A 368 5.67 14.05 22.19
N LEU A 369 5.74 12.77 21.82
CA LEU A 369 6.79 11.85 22.23
C LEU A 369 7.75 11.65 21.06
N ASP A 370 8.98 12.13 21.18
CA ASP A 370 9.95 12.18 20.06
C ASP A 370 11.39 12.39 20.56
N ALA A 371 12.40 11.92 19.81
CA ALA A 371 13.79 12.31 19.98
C ALA A 371 14.09 13.74 19.49
N HIS A 372 13.29 14.25 18.55
CA HIS A 372 13.42 15.49 17.81
C HIS A 372 12.27 16.46 18.14
N PRO A 373 12.50 17.78 18.05
CA PRO A 373 11.44 18.75 18.32
C PRO A 373 10.56 19.06 17.10
N ASP A 374 10.96 18.67 15.89
CA ASP A 374 10.18 18.85 14.65
C ASP A 374 9.59 20.26 14.44
N ILE A 375 10.37 21.26 14.84
CA ILE A 375 9.95 22.66 14.95
C ILE A 375 10.81 23.62 14.11
N TYR A 376 11.59 23.09 13.16
CA TYR A 376 12.28 23.92 12.18
C TYR A 376 11.27 24.79 11.43
N HIS A 377 11.62 26.03 11.13
CA HIS A 377 10.70 26.88 10.38
C HIS A 377 10.50 26.36 8.95
N SER A 378 11.57 25.94 8.27
CA SER A 378 11.50 25.24 6.98
C SER A 378 12.77 24.43 6.78
N PHE A 379 12.69 23.14 7.01
CA PHE A 379 13.85 22.26 6.90
C PHE A 379 14.15 21.96 5.42
N GLU A 380 15.37 22.26 4.98
CA GLU A 380 15.83 22.10 3.59
C GLU A 380 14.91 22.76 2.53
N GLY A 381 14.20 23.81 2.92
CA GLY A 381 13.25 24.53 2.05
C GLY A 381 11.88 23.86 1.89
N ASN A 382 11.65 22.71 2.52
CA ASN A 382 10.35 22.04 2.54
C ASN A 382 9.56 22.43 3.80
N ILE A 383 8.50 23.21 3.64
CA ILE A 383 7.61 23.61 4.75
C ILE A 383 6.81 22.44 5.33
N TYR A 384 6.67 21.37 4.56
CA TYR A 384 6.04 20.09 4.93
C TYR A 384 7.05 19.05 5.37
N SER A 385 8.33 19.40 5.53
CA SER A 385 9.31 18.46 6.08
C SER A 385 8.79 17.87 7.40
N HIS A 386 9.04 16.57 7.61
CA HIS A 386 8.69 15.92 8.85
C HIS A 386 9.24 16.67 10.08
N ALA A 387 10.46 17.21 9.96
CA ALA A 387 11.14 18.02 10.96
C ALA A 387 10.57 19.45 11.15
N SER A 388 9.48 19.80 10.47
CA SER A 388 8.84 21.14 10.51
C SER A 388 7.35 21.08 10.85
N SER A 389 6.79 19.89 11.09
CA SER A 389 5.35 19.67 11.31
C SER A 389 4.81 20.47 12.50
N PHE A 390 5.54 20.51 13.63
CA PHE A 390 5.11 21.25 14.82
C PHE A 390 5.28 22.76 14.69
N ALA A 391 6.20 23.25 13.86
CA ALA A 391 6.22 24.67 13.51
C ALA A 391 4.92 25.07 12.80
N ARG A 392 4.45 24.26 11.83
CA ARG A 392 3.17 24.48 11.14
C ARG A 392 1.98 24.43 12.08
N ILE A 393 1.99 23.47 13.03
CA ILE A 393 0.93 23.32 14.03
C ILE A 393 0.82 24.57 14.92
N MET A 394 1.96 25.06 15.43
CA MET A 394 1.99 26.22 16.32
C MET A 394 1.70 27.52 15.57
N GLU A 395 2.17 27.68 14.33
CA GLU A 395 1.86 28.83 13.47
C GLU A 395 0.36 28.95 13.17
N GLY A 396 -0.34 27.82 12.99
CA GLY A 396 -1.78 27.80 12.77
C GLY A 396 -2.63 27.91 14.03
N GLY A 397 -2.03 27.95 15.23
CA GLY A 397 -2.75 28.09 16.49
C GLY A 397 -3.63 26.89 16.86
N TYR A 398 -3.35 25.71 16.29
CA TYR A 398 -4.15 24.49 16.56
C TYR A 398 -3.83 23.87 17.92
N ALA A 399 -2.69 24.23 18.52
CA ALA A 399 -2.25 23.78 19.82
C ALA A 399 -2.14 24.95 20.81
N ARG A 400 -2.61 24.72 22.04
CA ARG A 400 -2.39 25.66 23.16
C ARG A 400 -1.11 25.32 23.90
N ARG A 401 -1.00 24.10 24.42
CA ARG A 401 0.22 23.56 25.01
C ARG A 401 0.80 22.50 24.09
N LEU A 402 2.12 22.53 23.90
CA LEU A 402 2.89 21.48 23.26
C LEU A 402 3.94 21.00 24.24
N LEU A 403 3.82 19.75 24.68
CA LEU A 403 4.76 19.10 25.58
C LEU A 403 5.57 18.10 24.76
N GLN A 404 6.86 18.34 24.62
CA GLN A 404 7.77 17.47 23.88
C GLN A 404 8.59 16.65 24.87
N VAL A 405 8.53 15.33 24.77
CA VAL A 405 9.12 14.41 25.75
C VAL A 405 9.96 13.37 25.02
N GLY A 406 11.20 13.17 25.47
CA GLY A 406 12.17 12.28 24.81
C GLY A 406 13.25 13.02 24.01
N ILE A 407 13.21 14.36 24.02
CA ILE A 407 14.07 15.22 23.19
C ILE A 407 15.54 14.99 23.52
N ARG A 408 16.32 14.68 22.51
CA ARG A 408 17.77 14.44 22.62
C ARG A 408 18.58 14.84 21.40
N SER A 409 17.91 15.14 20.29
CA SER A 409 18.52 15.78 19.12
C SER A 409 17.84 17.14 18.88
N ILE A 410 18.45 18.21 19.42
CA ILE A 410 17.89 19.56 19.35
C ILE A 410 18.98 20.61 19.15
N THR A 411 18.79 21.45 18.11
CA THR A 411 19.68 22.54 17.75
C THR A 411 19.34 23.83 18.49
N SER A 412 20.16 24.88 18.32
CA SER A 412 19.83 26.22 18.82
C SER A 412 18.52 26.75 18.23
N GLU A 413 18.29 26.55 16.93
CA GLU A 413 17.03 26.91 16.28
C GLU A 413 15.84 26.21 16.93
N GLY A 414 15.93 24.91 17.19
CA GLY A 414 14.86 24.15 17.86
C GLY A 414 14.51 24.71 19.25
N ARG A 415 15.50 25.22 19.99
CA ARG A 415 15.30 25.88 21.30
C ARG A 415 14.70 27.27 21.15
N GLU A 416 15.14 28.04 20.17
CA GLU A 416 14.63 29.38 19.88
C GLU A 416 13.16 29.33 19.44
N GLN A 417 12.83 28.40 18.54
CA GLN A 417 11.46 28.13 18.12
C GLN A 417 10.60 27.61 19.29
N GLY A 418 11.13 26.69 20.10
CA GLY A 418 10.46 26.23 21.32
C GLY A 418 10.11 27.39 22.25
N LYS A 419 11.05 28.30 22.50
CA LYS A 419 10.83 29.52 23.29
C LYS A 419 9.82 30.46 22.64
N ARG A 420 9.90 30.66 21.31
CA ARG A 420 9.00 31.53 20.54
C ARG A 420 7.54 31.08 20.67
N PHE A 421 7.28 29.78 20.59
CA PHE A 421 5.94 29.21 20.64
C PHE A 421 5.47 28.80 22.04
N GLY A 422 6.32 28.95 23.07
CA GLY A 422 5.97 28.56 24.45
C GLY A 422 5.89 27.05 24.67
N VAL A 423 6.73 26.29 23.97
CA VAL A 423 6.79 24.82 24.02
C VAL A 423 7.49 24.35 25.30
N GLU A 424 6.95 23.31 25.92
CA GLU A 424 7.55 22.64 27.07
C GLU A 424 8.44 21.49 26.59
N GLN A 425 9.75 21.74 26.48
CA GLN A 425 10.73 20.79 25.93
C GLN A 425 11.45 19.99 27.04
N TYR A 426 11.05 18.73 27.24
CA TYR A 426 11.63 17.82 28.22
C TYR A 426 12.72 16.95 27.58
N GLU A 427 13.97 17.36 27.79
CA GLU A 427 15.13 16.67 27.24
C GLU A 427 15.53 15.43 28.07
N MET A 428 16.00 14.37 27.40
CA MET A 428 16.40 13.12 28.06
C MET A 428 17.46 13.30 29.14
N ARG A 429 18.36 14.30 28.99
CA ARG A 429 19.40 14.62 29.99
C ARG A 429 18.84 15.05 31.35
N THR A 430 17.57 15.45 31.45
CA THR A 430 16.90 15.78 32.72
C THR A 430 15.79 14.81 33.10
N PHE A 431 15.60 13.72 32.34
CA PHE A 431 14.50 12.78 32.51
C PHE A 431 14.41 12.22 33.94
N SER A 432 15.52 11.87 34.60
CA SER A 432 15.51 11.38 35.99
C SER A 432 14.85 12.35 36.98
N ARG A 433 14.97 13.66 36.76
CA ARG A 433 14.32 14.70 37.57
C ARG A 433 12.86 14.89 37.15
N ASP A 434 12.60 14.88 35.85
CA ASP A 434 11.31 15.25 35.27
C ASP A 434 10.30 14.08 35.27
N ARG A 435 10.76 12.83 35.43
CA ARG A 435 9.97 11.59 35.34
C ARG A 435 8.71 11.62 36.18
N HIS A 436 8.77 12.05 37.43
CA HIS A 436 7.60 12.11 38.29
C HIS A 436 6.52 13.05 37.74
N LEU A 437 6.92 14.19 37.17
CA LEU A 437 5.99 15.11 36.51
C LEU A 437 5.38 14.49 35.25
N LEU A 438 6.24 13.88 34.41
CA LEU A 438 5.84 13.27 33.14
C LEU A 438 4.92 12.06 33.32
N GLU A 439 5.10 11.29 34.39
CA GLU A 439 4.22 10.17 34.74
C GLU A 439 2.93 10.62 35.45
N ASN A 440 2.70 11.92 35.67
CA ASN A 440 1.49 12.49 36.32
C ASN A 440 0.88 13.65 35.53
N LEU A 441 1.03 13.65 34.20
CA LEU A 441 0.55 14.73 33.33
C LEU A 441 -0.98 14.89 33.36
N LYS A 442 -1.42 16.14 33.31
CA LYS A 442 -2.82 16.53 33.11
C LYS A 442 -2.90 17.57 31.99
N LEU A 443 -3.65 17.25 30.93
CA LEU A 443 -3.79 18.06 29.73
C LEU A 443 -5.26 18.18 29.31
N GLY A 444 -5.57 19.18 28.48
CA GLY A 444 -6.88 19.34 27.84
C GLY A 444 -7.88 20.21 28.62
N GLU A 445 -7.59 20.59 29.87
CA GLU A 445 -8.49 21.46 30.64
C GLU A 445 -8.58 22.87 30.03
N GLY A 446 -9.79 23.31 29.69
CA GLY A 446 -10.04 24.62 29.07
C GLY A 446 -9.81 24.68 27.55
N VAL A 447 -9.58 23.54 26.90
CA VAL A 447 -9.48 23.40 25.43
C VAL A 447 -10.32 22.22 24.93
N LYS A 448 -10.27 21.91 23.63
CA LYS A 448 -11.15 20.90 23.01
C LYS A 448 -10.78 19.45 23.32
N GLY A 449 -9.59 19.21 23.83
CA GLY A 449 -9.11 17.89 24.20
C GLY A 449 -7.59 17.79 24.14
N VAL A 450 -7.12 16.55 24.08
CA VAL A 450 -5.70 16.20 24.00
C VAL A 450 -5.45 15.43 22.70
N TYR A 451 -4.44 15.85 21.95
CA TYR A 451 -3.85 15.07 20.88
C TYR A 451 -2.56 14.41 21.38
N ILE A 452 -2.32 13.15 21.01
CA ILE A 452 -1.08 12.46 21.34
C ILE A 452 -0.36 12.11 20.04
N SER A 453 0.86 12.58 19.88
CA SER A 453 1.71 12.22 18.76
C SER A 453 2.88 11.39 19.27
N VAL A 454 3.11 10.25 18.64
CA VAL A 454 4.19 9.33 19.03
C VAL A 454 5.07 9.05 17.82
N ASP A 455 6.20 9.75 17.74
CA ASP A 455 7.33 9.26 16.96
C ASP A 455 7.86 7.99 17.63
N VAL A 456 8.00 6.92 16.87
CA VAL A 456 8.55 5.67 17.37
C VAL A 456 10.00 5.84 17.84
N ASP A 457 10.74 6.81 17.30
CA ASP A 457 12.10 7.14 17.69
C ASP A 457 12.21 7.83 19.06
N CYS A 458 11.10 8.18 19.72
CA CYS A 458 11.14 8.62 21.12
C CYS A 458 11.77 7.56 22.02
N LEU A 459 11.62 6.29 21.62
CA LEU A 459 12.21 5.12 22.24
C LEU A 459 13.70 5.02 21.91
N ASP A 460 14.48 4.46 22.84
CA ASP A 460 15.86 4.12 22.54
C ASP A 460 15.91 3.12 21.37
N PRO A 461 16.87 3.23 20.44
CA PRO A 461 17.04 2.29 19.34
C PRO A 461 17.23 0.83 19.76
N ALA A 462 17.60 0.57 21.03
CA ALA A 462 17.57 -0.78 21.60
C ALA A 462 16.16 -1.41 21.62
N PHE A 463 15.11 -0.58 21.76
CA PHE A 463 13.71 -1.00 21.72
C PHE A 463 13.08 -0.80 20.35
N ALA A 464 13.47 0.25 19.62
CA ALA A 464 12.89 0.62 18.33
C ALA A 464 13.97 0.89 17.26
N PRO A 465 14.69 -0.14 16.77
CA PRO A 465 15.71 0.04 15.74
C PRO A 465 15.13 0.34 14.35
N GLY A 466 13.85 0.03 14.13
CA GLY A 466 13.13 0.25 12.87
C GLY A 466 12.67 1.69 12.69
N VAL A 467 13.59 2.64 12.72
CA VAL A 467 13.35 4.06 12.50
C VAL A 467 14.37 4.63 11.52
N SER A 468 14.04 5.76 10.90
CA SER A 468 14.96 6.46 9.98
C SER A 468 16.11 7.14 10.74
N HIS A 469 15.82 7.67 11.93
CA HIS A 469 16.75 8.47 12.75
C HIS A 469 17.15 7.72 14.02
N ILE A 470 18.29 7.02 13.98
CA ILE A 470 18.83 6.30 15.14
C ILE A 470 19.50 7.28 16.08
N GLU A 471 18.86 7.57 17.21
CA GLU A 471 19.37 8.48 18.24
C GLU A 471 19.46 7.78 19.61
N PRO A 472 20.66 7.35 20.07
CA PRO A 472 20.84 6.65 21.35
C PRO A 472 20.48 7.49 22.59
N GLY A 473 20.15 6.81 23.70
CA GLY A 473 19.82 7.45 24.97
C GLY A 473 18.34 7.85 25.07
N GLY A 474 17.46 7.07 24.45
CA GLY A 474 16.02 7.31 24.41
C GLY A 474 15.24 6.68 25.56
N LEU A 475 13.91 6.77 25.48
CA LEU A 475 13.00 6.19 26.46
C LEU A 475 12.96 4.66 26.35
N SER A 476 12.73 3.96 27.46
CA SER A 476 12.29 2.57 27.37
C SER A 476 10.83 2.49 26.96
N PHE A 477 10.42 1.32 26.45
CA PHE A 477 9.00 1.10 26.15
C PHE A 477 8.11 1.32 27.39
N ARG A 478 8.57 0.93 28.58
CA ARG A 478 7.81 1.08 29.82
C ARG A 478 7.72 2.54 30.28
N ASP A 479 8.72 3.38 29.98
CA ASP A 479 8.64 4.83 30.24
C ASP A 479 7.46 5.44 29.48
N VAL A 480 7.34 5.13 28.18
CA VAL A 480 6.24 5.59 27.35
C VAL A 480 4.90 5.07 27.88
N MET A 481 4.81 3.78 28.24
CA MET A 481 3.58 3.22 28.82
C MET A 481 3.17 3.92 30.12
N ASN A 482 4.12 4.20 31.03
CA ASN A 482 3.82 4.89 32.28
C ASN A 482 3.25 6.30 32.03
N ILE A 483 3.82 7.04 31.07
CA ILE A 483 3.33 8.37 30.67
C ILE A 483 1.91 8.25 30.09
N LEU A 484 1.71 7.37 29.10
CA LEU A 484 0.42 7.22 28.41
C LEU A 484 -0.69 6.73 29.35
N HIS A 485 -0.41 5.73 30.19
CA HIS A 485 -1.40 5.16 31.12
C HIS A 485 -1.83 6.17 32.18
N ASN A 486 -0.91 6.98 32.70
CA ASN A 486 -1.20 7.94 33.77
C ASN A 486 -1.66 9.33 33.30
N LEU A 487 -1.48 9.67 32.02
CA LEU A 487 -1.96 10.93 31.45
C LEU A 487 -3.46 11.13 31.73
N GLN A 488 -3.84 12.25 32.32
CA GLN A 488 -5.24 12.64 32.51
C GLN A 488 -5.62 13.67 31.45
N GLY A 489 -6.69 13.40 30.71
CA GLY A 489 -7.20 14.30 29.67
C GLY A 489 -8.13 13.59 28.71
N ASP A 490 -8.97 14.34 27.99
CA ASP A 490 -9.81 13.79 26.95
C ASP A 490 -9.02 13.60 25.64
N VAL A 491 -8.55 12.38 25.36
CA VAL A 491 -7.77 12.09 24.13
C VAL A 491 -8.70 12.03 22.91
N VAL A 492 -8.69 13.07 22.09
CA VAL A 492 -9.61 13.24 20.95
C VAL A 492 -9.11 12.58 19.66
N ALA A 493 -7.79 12.44 19.52
CA ALA A 493 -7.12 11.78 18.41
C ALA A 493 -5.65 11.50 18.78
N ALA A 494 -5.00 10.64 18.02
CA ALA A 494 -3.56 10.42 18.15
C ALA A 494 -2.94 9.94 16.83
N ASP A 495 -1.63 9.97 16.74
CA ASP A 495 -0.85 9.31 15.69
C ASP A 495 0.32 8.47 16.25
N VAL A 496 0.73 7.47 15.47
CA VAL A 496 1.98 6.73 15.65
C VAL A 496 2.72 6.76 14.32
N VAL A 497 3.88 7.43 14.28
CA VAL A 497 4.60 7.80 13.05
C VAL A 497 6.03 7.25 13.05
N GLU A 498 6.73 7.38 11.91
CA GLU A 498 8.18 7.16 11.77
C GLU A 498 8.70 5.73 12.02
N PHE A 499 7.80 4.77 12.27
CA PHE A 499 8.14 3.36 12.10
C PHE A 499 8.59 3.13 10.67
N ASN A 500 9.83 2.69 10.47
CA ASN A 500 10.40 2.37 9.18
C ASN A 500 10.63 0.85 9.06
N PRO A 501 9.72 0.11 8.38
CA PRO A 501 9.84 -1.34 8.24
C PRO A 501 11.10 -1.82 7.53
N GLN A 502 11.74 -0.95 6.72
CA GLN A 502 12.97 -1.29 5.99
C GLN A 502 14.22 -1.22 6.87
N ARG A 503 14.09 -0.61 8.06
CA ARG A 503 15.15 -0.50 9.06
C ARG A 503 14.94 -1.43 10.25
N ASP A 504 13.78 -2.08 10.31
CA ASP A 504 13.45 -3.00 11.39
C ASP A 504 14.30 -4.28 11.33
N THR A 505 14.33 -4.98 12.46
CA THR A 505 14.85 -6.34 12.56
C THR A 505 14.11 -7.30 11.62
N VAL A 506 14.75 -8.41 11.29
CA VAL A 506 14.17 -9.44 10.42
C VAL A 506 12.87 -10.05 10.97
N ASP A 507 12.71 -10.04 12.30
CA ASP A 507 11.53 -10.56 13.00
C ASP A 507 10.43 -9.51 13.21
N GLY A 508 10.62 -8.26 12.76
CA GLY A 508 9.62 -7.20 12.89
C GLY A 508 9.43 -6.68 14.31
N MET A 509 10.50 -6.59 15.12
CA MET A 509 10.44 -6.13 16.50
C MET A 509 9.79 -4.73 16.65
N THR A 510 10.16 -3.78 15.80
CA THR A 510 9.62 -2.42 15.84
C THR A 510 8.18 -2.36 15.35
N ALA A 511 7.78 -3.24 14.43
CA ALA A 511 6.37 -3.43 14.08
C ALA A 511 5.53 -3.81 15.31
N MET A 512 6.04 -4.72 16.16
CA MET A 512 5.37 -5.11 17.42
C MET A 512 5.33 -3.96 18.44
N VAL A 513 6.38 -3.14 18.50
CA VAL A 513 6.42 -1.93 19.32
C VAL A 513 5.36 -0.93 18.87
N ALA A 514 5.32 -0.60 17.58
CA ALA A 514 4.32 0.32 17.01
C ALA A 514 2.90 -0.22 17.18
N ALA A 515 2.67 -1.51 16.94
CA ALA A 515 1.39 -2.15 17.19
C ALA A 515 0.96 -2.05 18.66
N LYS A 516 1.88 -2.24 19.61
CA LYS A 516 1.55 -2.13 21.03
C LYS A 516 1.28 -0.68 21.45
N LEU A 517 2.02 0.31 20.92
CA LEU A 517 1.68 1.73 21.08
C LEU A 517 0.25 2.03 20.61
N VAL A 518 -0.11 1.55 19.42
CA VAL A 518 -1.48 1.70 18.86
C VAL A 518 -2.53 1.05 19.75
N ARG A 519 -2.27 -0.16 20.26
CA ARG A 519 -3.20 -0.89 21.16
C ARG A 519 -3.44 -0.15 22.47
N GLU A 520 -2.42 0.47 23.05
CA GLU A 520 -2.54 1.20 24.31
C GLU A 520 -3.17 2.60 24.11
N LEU A 521 -2.88 3.28 22.99
CA LEU A 521 -3.59 4.50 22.59
C LEU A 521 -5.07 4.22 22.31
N THR A 522 -5.38 3.11 21.65
CA THR A 522 -6.75 2.61 21.46
C THR A 522 -7.46 2.47 22.81
N ALA A 523 -6.82 1.83 23.79
CA ALA A 523 -7.40 1.69 25.13
C ALA A 523 -7.63 3.04 25.82
N LYS A 524 -6.79 4.04 25.55
CA LYS A 524 -6.91 5.39 26.10
C LYS A 524 -8.03 6.21 25.47
N ILE A 525 -8.22 6.07 24.16
CA ILE A 525 -9.21 6.81 23.37
C ILE A 525 -10.61 6.24 23.57
N SER A 526 -10.78 4.92 23.39
CA SER A 526 -12.09 4.27 23.37
C SER A 526 -12.70 4.21 24.76
N ARG A 527 -13.98 4.53 24.96
CA ARG A 527 -14.62 4.53 26.29
C ARG A 527 -16.14 4.54 26.25
#